data_AF-A0A8T6UMR1-F1
#
_entry.id   AF-A0A8T6UMR1-F1
#
_cell.length_a   1.000
_cell.length_b   1.000
_cell.length_c   1.000
_cell.angle_alpha   90.00
_cell.angle_beta   90.00
_cell.angle_gamma   90.00
#
_symmetry.space_group_name_H-M   'P 1'
#
loop_
_entity.id
_entity.type
_entity.pdbx_description
1 polymer ?
#
loop_
_entity_poly.entity_id
_entity_poly.type
_entity_poly.pdbx_seq_one_letter_code
_entity_poly.pdbx_strand_id
1 'polypeptide(L)'
;MKAEEVCEPEDACTIDPSSIKGTDEELGGILIVVLKGTYLTWDHADSAVEFGKAVMAVGRRTSICLRGDAVLMAKAGQDPDGHIPLCEKLLEVIDFGGRVLVSMESLESRGLDV
;
A
#
# COMPACT_ATOMS: atom_id res chain seq x y z
N MET A 1 15.66 -34.26 25.28
CA MET A 1 14.65 -33.19 25.18
C MET A 1 15.37 -31.96 24.69
N LYS A 2 15.11 -31.52 23.45
CA LYS A 2 15.62 -30.23 22.95
C LYS A 2 14.66 -29.15 23.43
N ALA A 3 15.18 -28.11 24.05
CA ALA A 3 14.39 -26.93 24.41
C ALA A 3 13.95 -26.27 23.10
N GLU A 4 12.64 -26.13 22.92
CA GLU A 4 12.05 -25.23 21.94
C GLU A 4 12.29 -23.81 22.47
N GLU A 5 13.06 -23.00 21.74
CA GLU A 5 13.11 -21.55 21.97
C GLU A 5 11.73 -20.99 21.62
N VAL A 6 10.97 -20.67 22.66
CA VAL A 6 9.75 -19.89 22.58
C VAL A 6 10.18 -18.44 22.49
N CYS A 7 10.00 -17.80 21.32
CA CYS A 7 10.23 -16.36 21.19
C CYS A 7 9.29 -15.61 22.14
N GLU A 8 9.85 -14.74 22.98
CA GLU A 8 9.07 -13.94 23.92
C GLU A 8 8.34 -12.79 23.19
N PRO A 9 7.14 -12.38 23.66
CA PRO A 9 6.29 -11.39 22.99
C PRO A 9 6.86 -9.96 22.98
N GLU A 10 8.04 -9.75 23.56
CA GLU A 10 8.75 -8.47 23.62
C GLU A 10 9.63 -8.23 22.39
N ASP A 11 9.92 -9.29 21.61
CA ASP A 11 10.55 -9.21 20.29
C ASP A 11 9.50 -8.87 19.21
N ALA A 12 8.73 -7.79 19.44
CA ALA A 12 8.10 -7.12 18.32
C ALA A 12 9.22 -6.83 17.32
N CYS A 13 9.08 -7.30 16.07
CA CYS A 13 10.04 -7.08 15.00
C CYS A 13 10.09 -5.58 14.69
N THR A 14 10.74 -4.80 15.55
CA THR A 14 10.91 -3.36 15.44
C THR A 14 12.06 -3.14 14.48
N ILE A 15 11.73 -2.95 13.21
CA ILE A 15 12.69 -2.46 12.25
C ILE A 15 13.02 -1.02 12.65
N ASP A 16 14.26 -0.77 13.09
CA ASP A 16 14.77 0.58 13.30
C ASP A 16 14.93 1.27 11.94
N PRO A 17 14.14 2.30 11.61
CA PRO A 17 14.24 2.97 10.30
C PRO A 17 15.62 3.60 10.06
N SER A 18 16.34 3.95 11.14
CA SER A 18 17.69 4.53 11.06
C SER A 18 18.78 3.51 10.69
N SER A 19 18.47 2.20 10.79
CA SER A 19 19.38 1.11 10.37
C SER A 19 19.49 0.96 8.85
N ILE A 20 18.62 1.64 8.10
CA ILE A 20 18.50 1.49 6.65
C ILE A 20 19.43 2.48 5.98
N LYS A 21 20.60 1.97 5.60
CA LYS A 21 21.66 2.74 4.96
C LYS A 21 21.54 2.67 3.45
N GLY A 22 21.44 3.83 2.81
CA GLY A 22 21.54 4.02 1.36
C GLY A 22 21.01 5.39 0.97
N THR A 23 21.62 6.01 -0.02
CA THR A 23 21.05 7.22 -0.64
C THR A 23 19.81 6.85 -1.47
N ASP A 24 18.91 7.80 -1.68
CA ASP A 24 17.67 7.60 -2.47
C ASP A 24 17.97 7.08 -3.91
N GLU A 25 19.17 7.35 -4.42
CA GLU A 25 19.69 6.83 -5.69
C GLU A 25 20.21 5.38 -5.62
N GLU A 26 20.72 4.94 -4.47
CA GLU A 26 21.27 3.58 -4.28
C GLU A 26 20.19 2.54 -3.97
N LEU A 27 19.10 2.94 -3.31
CA LEU A 27 18.04 2.02 -2.88
C LEU A 27 16.97 1.77 -3.94
N GLY A 28 16.88 2.62 -4.96
CA GLY A 28 15.89 2.51 -6.03
C GLY A 28 14.43 2.71 -5.56
N GLY A 29 13.53 2.99 -6.51
CA GLY A 29 12.10 3.16 -6.23
C GLY A 29 11.35 1.82 -6.19
N ILE A 30 10.34 1.72 -5.32
CA ILE A 30 9.41 0.58 -5.29
C ILE A 30 8.10 0.97 -5.98
N LEU A 31 7.68 0.13 -6.93
CA LEU A 31 6.38 0.25 -7.60
C LEU A 31 5.49 -0.91 -7.17
N ILE A 32 4.39 -0.59 -6.50
CA ILE A 32 3.35 -1.55 -6.13
C ILE A 32 2.24 -1.43 -7.17
N VAL A 33 1.95 -2.52 -7.88
CA VAL A 33 0.87 -2.55 -8.87
C VAL A 33 -0.33 -3.27 -8.29
N VAL A 34 -1.42 -2.56 -8.12
CA VAL A 34 -2.69 -3.09 -7.63
C VAL A 34 -3.60 -3.31 -8.82
N LEU A 35 -4.09 -4.54 -9.00
CA LEU A 35 -4.94 -4.95 -10.13
C LEU A 35 -6.42 -5.11 -9.77
N LYS A 36 -6.68 -5.38 -8.49
CA LYS A 36 -8.02 -5.62 -7.93
C LYS A 36 -8.13 -4.82 -6.64
N GLY A 37 -9.27 -4.17 -6.44
CA GLY A 37 -9.37 -3.11 -5.46
C GLY A 37 -10.67 -2.98 -4.69
N THR A 38 -11.71 -3.70 -5.06
CA THR A 38 -13.04 -3.54 -4.43
C THR A 38 -13.65 -4.91 -4.15
N TYR A 39 -14.79 -4.92 -3.45
CA TYR A 39 -15.73 -6.04 -3.20
C TYR A 39 -15.17 -7.45 -3.47
N LEU A 40 -15.04 -8.27 -2.41
CA LEU A 40 -14.39 -9.60 -2.38
C LEU A 40 -12.85 -9.59 -2.43
N THR A 41 -12.21 -8.46 -2.78
CA THR A 41 -10.74 -8.35 -2.79
C THR A 41 -10.20 -7.19 -1.94
N TRP A 42 -11.03 -6.68 -1.03
CA TRP A 42 -10.70 -5.55 -0.16
C TRP A 42 -9.39 -5.78 0.61
N ASP A 43 -9.25 -6.93 1.26
CA ASP A 43 -8.08 -7.25 2.08
C ASP A 43 -6.77 -7.28 1.29
N HIS A 44 -6.80 -7.70 0.02
CA HIS A 44 -5.62 -7.69 -0.85
C HIS A 44 -5.18 -6.27 -1.20
N ALA A 45 -6.17 -5.42 -1.52
CA ALA A 45 -5.94 -4.03 -1.85
C ALA A 45 -5.45 -3.25 -0.62
N ASP A 46 -6.07 -3.51 0.53
CA ASP A 46 -5.68 -2.95 1.82
C ASP A 46 -4.25 -3.34 2.19
N SER A 47 -3.93 -4.64 2.12
CA SER A 47 -2.58 -5.16 2.39
C SER A 47 -1.52 -4.54 1.48
N ALA A 48 -1.85 -4.29 0.20
CA ALA A 48 -0.92 -3.64 -0.73
C ALA A 48 -0.66 -2.17 -0.34
N VAL A 49 -1.67 -1.46 0.13
CA VAL A 49 -1.53 -0.07 0.62
C VAL A 49 -0.74 -0.04 1.92
N GLU A 50 -1.04 -0.92 2.88
CA GLU A 50 -0.30 -1.03 4.13
C GLU A 50 1.16 -1.43 3.91
N PHE A 51 1.43 -2.35 2.98
CA PHE A 51 2.79 -2.68 2.58
C PHE A 51 3.53 -1.47 2.00
N GLY A 52 2.86 -0.68 1.15
CA GLY A 52 3.42 0.58 0.64
C GLY A 52 3.79 1.55 1.74
N LYS A 53 2.92 1.73 2.74
CA LYS A 53 3.20 2.57 3.92
C LYS A 53 4.37 2.04 4.75
N ALA A 54 4.44 0.73 4.98
CA ALA A 54 5.58 0.12 5.67
C ALA A 54 6.90 0.35 4.92
N VAL A 55 6.89 0.23 3.59
CA VAL A 55 8.04 0.52 2.74
C VAL A 55 8.44 2.00 2.80
N MET A 56 7.49 2.93 2.86
CA MET A 56 7.79 4.36 3.02
C MET A 56 8.36 4.67 4.41
N ALA A 57 7.86 4.01 5.47
CA ALA A 57 8.36 4.17 6.83
C ALA A 57 9.84 3.75 6.97
N VAL A 58 10.31 2.85 6.11
CA VAL A 58 11.73 2.45 6.01
C VAL A 58 12.56 3.33 5.08
N GLY A 59 12.05 4.52 4.72
CA GLY A 59 12.77 5.54 3.96
C GLY A 59 12.87 5.25 2.46
N ARG A 60 12.02 4.38 1.91
CA ARG A 60 12.05 4.02 0.49
C ARG A 60 11.01 4.80 -0.30
N ARG A 61 11.43 5.41 -1.40
CA ARG A 61 10.51 6.03 -2.37
C ARG A 61 9.57 4.99 -2.97
N THR A 62 8.27 5.19 -2.74
CA THR A 62 7.23 4.23 -3.13
C THR A 62 6.18 4.88 -4.01
N SER A 63 5.68 4.14 -4.99
CA SER A 63 4.54 4.52 -5.81
C SER A 63 3.55 3.36 -5.89
N ILE A 64 2.28 3.65 -5.71
CA ILE A 64 1.18 2.70 -5.85
C ILE A 64 0.48 2.99 -7.17
N CYS A 65 0.47 2.03 -8.09
CA CYS A 65 -0.18 2.12 -9.38
C CYS A 65 -1.48 1.32 -9.38
N LEU A 66 -2.60 2.00 -9.57
CA LEU A 66 -3.92 1.42 -9.73
C LEU A 66 -4.16 1.12 -11.20
N ARG A 67 -4.37 -0.17 -11.50
CA ARG A 67 -4.67 -0.65 -12.84
C ARG A 67 -5.80 -1.69 -12.77
N GLY A 68 -6.52 -1.88 -13.87
CA GLY A 68 -7.65 -2.79 -13.90
C GLY A 68 -8.73 -2.33 -12.93
N ASP A 69 -9.30 -3.25 -12.15
CA ASP A 69 -10.40 -2.93 -11.22
C ASP A 69 -9.94 -2.12 -10.01
N ALA A 70 -8.62 -2.04 -9.76
CA ALA A 70 -8.09 -1.25 -8.67
C ALA A 70 -8.37 0.24 -8.80
N VAL A 71 -8.64 0.76 -10.01
CA VAL A 71 -8.99 2.19 -10.18
C VAL A 71 -10.28 2.56 -9.45
N LEU A 72 -11.15 1.58 -9.18
CA LEU A 72 -12.38 1.80 -8.42
C LEU A 72 -12.09 2.14 -6.94
N MET A 73 -10.91 1.80 -6.41
CA MET A 73 -10.48 2.17 -5.04
C MET A 73 -10.42 3.68 -4.84
N ALA A 74 -10.12 4.43 -5.91
CA ALA A 74 -9.99 5.88 -5.84
C ALA A 74 -11.35 6.59 -5.81
N LYS A 75 -12.47 5.85 -5.95
CA LYS A 75 -13.80 6.43 -5.95
C LYS A 75 -14.20 6.88 -4.54
N ALA A 76 -14.53 8.16 -4.39
CA ALA A 76 -15.05 8.70 -3.15
C ALA A 76 -16.44 8.13 -2.81
N GLY A 77 -16.76 8.10 -1.51
CA GLY A 77 -18.08 7.67 -1.01
C GLY A 77 -18.33 6.17 -1.12
N GLN A 78 -17.26 5.36 -1.18
CA GLN A 78 -17.40 3.93 -0.92
C GLN A 78 -17.84 3.73 0.54
N ASP A 79 -18.85 2.89 0.74
CA ASP A 79 -19.27 2.40 2.05
C ASP A 79 -18.89 0.92 2.14
N PRO A 80 -17.64 0.62 2.49
CA PRO A 80 -17.23 -0.76 2.68
C PRO A 80 -17.70 -1.18 4.07
N ASP A 81 -18.62 -2.14 4.16
CA ASP A 81 -19.26 -2.68 5.38
C ASP A 81 -18.41 -2.62 6.69
N GLY A 82 -18.28 -1.45 7.31
CA GLY A 82 -17.46 -1.22 8.51
C GLY A 82 -15.93 -1.06 8.33
N HIS A 83 -15.41 -0.97 7.11
CA HIS A 83 -13.98 -0.72 6.83
C HIS A 83 -13.68 0.77 6.56
N ILE A 84 -12.41 1.16 6.70
CA ILE A 84 -11.94 2.49 6.27
C ILE A 84 -11.88 2.51 4.74
N PRO A 85 -12.55 3.44 4.05
CA PRO A 85 -12.53 3.53 2.59
C PRO A 85 -11.11 3.51 1.99
N LEU A 86 -10.87 2.68 0.97
CA LEU A 86 -9.54 2.59 0.34
C LEU A 86 -9.08 3.92 -0.27
N CYS A 87 -10.01 4.79 -0.68
CA CYS A 87 -9.67 6.14 -1.12
C CYS A 87 -9.01 6.98 -0.02
N GLU A 88 -9.43 6.83 1.24
CA GLU A 88 -8.82 7.54 2.37
C GLU A 88 -7.41 7.00 2.64
N LYS A 89 -7.22 5.68 2.56
CA LYS A 89 -5.88 5.08 2.70
C LYS A 89 -4.92 5.48 1.58
N LEU A 90 -5.42 5.71 0.37
CA LEU A 90 -4.61 6.24 -0.73
C LEU A 90 -4.20 7.70 -0.49
N LEU A 91 -5.00 8.50 0.23
CA LEU A 91 -4.60 9.84 0.66
C LEU A 91 -3.48 9.78 1.70
N GLU A 92 -3.55 8.86 2.66
CA GLU A 92 -2.46 8.66 3.62
C GLU A 92 -1.14 8.38 2.89
N VAL A 93 -1.15 7.56 1.83
CA VAL A 93 0.06 7.28 1.03
C VAL A 93 0.70 8.55 0.48
N ILE A 94 -0.12 9.53 0.07
CA ILE A 94 0.36 10.83 -0.42
C ILE A 94 0.93 11.64 0.75
N ASP A 95 0.28 11.63 1.91
CA ASP A 95 0.75 12.31 3.12
C ASP A 95 2.09 11.75 3.63
N PHE A 96 2.34 10.45 3.44
CA PHE A 96 3.63 9.79 3.69
C PHE A 96 4.71 10.13 2.64
N GLY A 97 4.42 10.99 1.66
CA GLY A 97 5.36 11.37 0.59
C GLY A 97 5.43 10.37 -0.56
N GLY A 98 4.53 9.38 -0.58
CA GLY A 98 4.36 8.44 -1.69
C GLY A 98 3.67 9.06 -2.89
N ARG A 99 3.49 8.26 -3.93
CA ARG A 99 2.71 8.64 -5.12
C ARG A 99 1.64 7.62 -5.40
N VAL A 100 0.46 8.09 -5.78
CA VAL A 100 -0.60 7.26 -6.31
C VAL A 100 -0.72 7.56 -7.80
N LEU A 101 -0.58 6.51 -8.63
CA LEU A 101 -0.69 6.56 -10.08
C LEU A 101 -1.97 5.82 -10.47
N VAL A 102 -2.71 6.35 -11.45
CA VAL A 102 -3.95 5.73 -11.92
C VAL A 102 -3.86 5.52 -13.42
N SER A 103 -4.18 4.31 -13.88
CA SER A 103 -4.20 3.97 -15.31
C SER A 103 -5.40 4.61 -16.00
N MET A 104 -5.16 5.56 -16.90
CA MET A 104 -6.19 6.20 -17.74
C MET A 104 -7.00 5.18 -18.53
N GLU A 105 -6.33 4.24 -19.21
CA GLU A 105 -6.99 3.13 -19.94
C GLU A 105 -7.93 2.32 -19.03
N SER A 106 -7.55 2.11 -17.77
CA SER A 106 -8.37 1.36 -16.81
C SER A 106 -9.59 2.16 -16.33
N LEU A 107 -9.47 3.49 -16.22
CA LEU A 107 -10.59 4.40 -15.95
C LEU A 107 -11.58 4.43 -17.13
N GLU A 108 -11.07 4.67 -18.33
CA GLU A 108 -11.86 4.75 -19.57
C GLU A 108 -12.65 3.47 -19.82
N SER A 109 -12.00 2.30 -19.72
CA SER A 109 -12.66 1.00 -19.89
C SER A 109 -13.75 0.70 -18.85
N ARG A 110 -13.81 1.46 -17.75
CA ARG A 110 -14.81 1.36 -16.69
C ARG A 110 -15.81 2.52 -16.69
N GLY A 111 -15.74 3.41 -17.68
CA GLY A 111 -16.62 4.57 -17.79
C GLY A 111 -16.45 5.56 -16.64
N LEU A 112 -15.23 5.70 -16.11
CA LEU A 112 -14.89 6.66 -15.08
C LEU A 112 -14.20 7.86 -15.71
N ASP A 113 -14.71 9.06 -15.41
CA ASP A 113 -14.08 10.32 -15.80
C ASP A 113 -13.06 10.77 -14.76
N VAL A 114 -12.11 11.60 -15.19
CA VAL A 114 -10.99 12.12 -14.39
C VAL A 114 -11.25 13.56 -13.97
#